data_AF-A0A1W9VK72-F1
#
_entry.id   AF-A0A1W9VK72-F1
#
_cell.length_a   1.000
_cell.length_b   1.000
_cell.length_c   1.000
_cell.angle_alpha   90.00
_cell.angle_beta   90.00
_cell.angle_gamma   90.00
#
_symmetry.space_group_name_H-M   'P 1'
#
loop_
_entity.id
_entity.type
_entity.pdbx_description
1 polymer ?
#
loop_
_entity_poly.entity_id
_entity_poly.type
_entity_poly.pdbx_seq_one_letter_code
_entity_poly.pdbx_strand_id
1 'polypeptide(L)'
;MPLSFATLYGNIGFTGLVNDKEVSLFKSIQDGEDNIKRVIEGVDLVKDMESLSVWASLYGYQDMGSLITNSPYYIGAGVKGSLLSDIYYTVRGNFKTGVSPYTKTGEETVESALILAGMGAFSIDWYMNIDKDIIRMLTPSMSLNIGISSGDSDLDDVQLGSNSDEALESISLYSPMGASGPGVVYSTSNQNLLYIKYVGSVAPFKTLQVQLESALFMRTVSGVSGNSDVMSDATGNYLGTEVSVSANYRPFSDLGISVSGGMFIPNKDVMTSGDPTGMLTAYVSLSL
;
A
#
# COMPACT_ATOMS: atom_id res chain seq x y z
N MET A 1 22.55 -11.54 40.32
CA MET A 1 22.94 -10.17 39.93
C MET A 1 22.20 -9.84 38.66
N PRO A 2 21.32 -8.82 38.62
CA PRO A 2 20.65 -8.46 37.39
C PRO A 2 21.61 -7.64 36.51
N LEU A 3 21.80 -8.07 35.27
CA LEU A 3 22.52 -7.34 34.23
C LEU A 3 21.69 -6.13 33.82
N SER A 4 22.20 -4.93 34.07
CA SER A 4 21.62 -3.70 33.53
C SER A 4 22.03 -3.55 32.06
N PHE A 5 21.07 -3.59 31.14
CA PHE A 5 21.31 -3.17 29.76
C PHE A 5 21.32 -1.64 29.72
N ALA A 6 22.47 -1.06 29.36
CA ALA A 6 22.56 0.35 29.04
C ALA A 6 22.04 0.55 27.61
N THR A 7 20.84 1.10 27.46
CA THR A 7 20.30 1.50 26.16
C THR A 7 21.03 2.76 25.69
N LEU A 8 21.83 2.63 24.64
CA LEU A 8 22.53 3.73 24.00
C LEU A 8 21.57 4.45 23.04
N TYR A 9 21.16 5.68 23.39
CA TYR A 9 20.42 6.56 22.48
C TYR A 9 21.39 7.19 21.47
N GLY A 10 21.50 6.60 20.28
CA GLY A 10 22.21 7.21 19.15
C GLY A 10 21.31 8.18 18.40
N ASN A 11 21.55 9.48 18.54
CA ASN A 11 21.00 10.48 17.63
C ASN A 11 21.79 10.43 16.31
N ILE A 12 21.20 9.92 15.23
CA ILE A 12 21.75 10.13 13.88
C ILE A 12 21.31 11.52 13.42
N GLY A 13 22.18 12.50 13.64
CA GLY A 13 22.03 13.85 13.10
C GLY A 13 22.47 13.88 11.63
N PHE A 14 21.52 13.89 10.70
CA PHE A 14 21.81 14.31 9.33
C PHE A 14 21.88 15.83 9.29
N THR A 15 23.09 16.38 9.41
CA THR A 15 23.39 17.77 9.09
C THR A 15 23.99 17.82 7.69
N GLY A 16 23.26 18.41 6.73
CA GLY A 16 23.75 18.49 5.35
C GLY A 16 22.77 19.12 4.37
N LEU A 17 22.67 20.46 4.42
CA LEU A 17 22.42 21.36 3.29
C LEU A 17 21.31 21.00 2.29
N VAL A 18 20.08 21.49 2.50
CA VAL A 18 19.20 21.87 1.38
C VAL A 18 18.44 23.15 1.76
N ASN A 19 18.57 24.15 0.90
CA ASN A 19 18.09 25.51 1.05
C ASN A 19 16.67 25.65 0.46
N ASP A 20 15.78 26.27 1.25
CA ASP A 20 14.52 26.96 0.95
C ASP A 20 13.54 26.36 -0.10
N LYS A 21 12.67 25.46 0.35
CA LYS A 21 11.24 25.76 0.66
C LYS A 21 10.50 24.49 1.09
N GLU A 22 9.86 24.59 2.25
CA GLU A 22 8.92 23.64 2.87
C GLU A 22 9.46 22.26 3.28
N VAL A 23 10.10 22.22 4.45
CA VAL A 23 10.25 21.01 5.26
C VAL A 23 9.24 21.08 6.40
N SER A 24 8.21 20.23 6.39
CA SER A 24 7.36 20.03 7.56
C SER A 24 8.15 19.24 8.60
N LEU A 25 8.39 19.85 9.76
CA LEU A 25 9.14 19.25 10.87
C LEU A 25 8.16 18.76 11.94
N PHE A 26 8.05 17.43 12.04
CA PHE A 26 7.46 16.62 13.12
C PHE A 26 6.01 16.93 13.53
N LYS A 27 5.11 15.97 13.32
CA LYS A 27 3.78 15.96 13.94
C LYS A 27 3.62 14.74 14.86
N SER A 28 3.58 14.99 16.17
CA SER A 28 3.11 13.96 17.12
C SER A 28 1.60 13.89 17.08
N ILE A 29 1.03 12.71 16.84
CA ILE A 29 -0.41 12.48 16.96
C ILE A 29 -0.64 11.78 18.30
N GLN A 30 -1.32 12.46 19.21
CA GLN A 30 -1.79 11.86 20.46
C GLN A 30 -3.18 11.28 20.19
N ASP A 31 -3.27 9.96 20.17
CA ASP A 31 -4.56 9.26 20.14
C ASP A 31 -5.13 9.29 21.57
N GLY A 32 -6.44 9.44 21.73
CA GLY A 32 -7.10 9.79 23.01
C GLY A 32 -6.97 8.80 24.17
N GLU A 33 -6.13 7.79 24.05
CA GLU A 33 -5.85 6.73 25.03
C GLU A 33 -4.34 6.58 25.25
N ASP A 34 -3.69 7.48 26.02
CA ASP A 34 -2.31 7.46 26.57
C ASP A 34 -1.12 6.93 25.71
N ASN A 35 -1.33 6.56 24.46
CA ASN A 35 -0.38 5.99 23.55
C ASN A 35 0.11 7.11 22.63
N ILE A 36 1.28 7.66 22.99
CA ILE A 36 1.94 8.66 22.16
C ILE A 36 2.48 7.95 20.92
N LYS A 37 1.78 8.07 19.79
CA LYS A 37 2.30 7.69 18.47
C LYS A 37 3.20 8.82 17.97
N ARG A 38 4.52 8.64 18.03
CA ARG A 38 5.45 9.55 17.32
C ARG A 38 5.55 9.11 15.87
N VAL A 39 4.84 9.82 14.99
CA VAL A 39 5.11 9.76 13.56
C VAL A 39 6.20 10.78 13.27
N ILE A 40 7.38 10.30 12.88
CA ILE A 40 8.33 11.18 12.21
C ILE A 40 7.82 11.30 10.77
N GLU A 41 7.04 12.35 10.48
CA GLU A 41 6.67 12.69 9.10
C GLU A 41 7.96 13.08 8.35
N GLY A 42 8.17 12.46 7.20
CA GLY A 42 9.41 12.54 6.45
C GLY A 42 9.71 13.92 5.89
N VAL A 43 10.98 14.14 5.59
CA VAL A 43 11.43 15.30 4.80
C VAL A 43 11.11 15.00 3.33
N ASP A 44 9.98 15.51 2.84
CA ASP A 44 9.64 15.43 1.42
C ASP A 44 10.50 16.42 0.63
N LEU A 45 11.56 15.93 -0.01
CA LEU A 45 12.33 16.71 -0.97
C LEU A 45 11.65 16.65 -2.33
N VAL A 46 10.79 17.61 -2.63
CA VAL A 46 10.17 17.74 -3.95
C VAL A 46 11.01 18.68 -4.82
N LYS A 47 11.58 18.15 -5.91
CA LYS A 47 12.17 18.97 -6.97
C LYS A 47 11.33 18.84 -8.22
N ASP A 48 10.62 19.90 -8.57
CA ASP A 48 9.85 20.00 -9.79
C ASP A 48 10.73 20.58 -10.92
N MET A 49 10.92 19.78 -11.96
CA MET A 49 11.29 20.24 -13.29
C MET A 49 10.02 20.24 -14.16
N GLU A 50 10.02 20.95 -15.28
CA GLU A 50 8.82 21.14 -16.13
C GLU A 50 8.07 19.84 -16.49
N SER A 51 8.74 18.68 -16.48
CA SER A 51 8.17 17.36 -16.78
C SER A 51 8.52 16.26 -15.78
N LEU A 52 9.14 16.59 -14.64
CA LEU A 52 9.68 15.60 -13.70
C LEU A 52 9.57 16.07 -12.25
N SER A 53 8.96 15.28 -11.37
CA SER A 53 9.05 15.48 -9.93
C SER A 53 9.70 14.27 -9.27
N VAL A 54 10.66 14.50 -8.38
CA VAL A 54 11.26 13.49 -7.50
C VAL A 54 10.81 13.74 -6.07
N TRP A 55 10.51 12.69 -5.31
CA TRP A 55 10.26 12.77 -3.87
C TRP A 55 11.01 11.67 -3.14
N ALA A 56 11.32 11.92 -1.87
CA ALA A 56 11.87 10.94 -0.93
C ALA A 56 11.23 11.14 0.44
N SER A 57 11.00 10.07 1.18
CA SER A 57 10.39 10.14 2.52
C SER A 57 11.09 9.17 3.49
N LEU A 58 11.18 9.57 4.76
CA LEU A 58 11.65 8.73 5.86
C LEU A 58 10.63 8.80 6.98
N TYR A 59 10.03 7.68 7.35
CA TYR A 59 9.06 7.63 8.44
C TYR A 59 9.28 6.40 9.31
N GLY A 60 8.98 6.53 10.60
CA GLY A 60 9.11 5.46 11.59
C GLY A 60 7.86 5.37 12.45
N TYR A 61 7.56 4.16 12.89
CA TYR A 61 6.52 3.89 13.89
C TYR A 61 7.17 3.37 15.15
N GLN A 62 6.81 3.94 16.31
CA GLN A 62 7.16 3.39 17.61
C GLN A 62 5.88 3.20 18.40
N ASP A 63 5.60 1.96 18.79
CA ASP A 63 4.57 1.66 19.78
C ASP A 63 5.16 1.85 21.17
N MET A 64 4.77 2.91 21.87
CA MET A 64 5.27 3.21 23.22
C MET A 64 4.64 2.33 24.31
N GLY A 65 3.58 1.57 24.00
CA GLY A 65 2.91 0.65 24.94
C GLY A 65 3.54 -0.74 24.99
N SER A 66 4.36 -1.10 24.00
CA SER A 66 5.08 -2.37 23.97
C SER A 66 6.46 -2.23 24.63
N LEU A 67 6.73 -3.04 25.66
CA LEU A 67 8.08 -3.21 26.23
C LEU A 67 9.10 -3.71 25.20
N ILE A 68 8.61 -4.23 24.07
CA ILE A 68 9.41 -4.75 22.97
C ILE A 68 9.36 -3.72 21.85
N THR A 69 10.45 -2.97 21.69
CA THR A 69 10.62 -1.90 20.69
C THR A 69 10.53 -2.47 19.28
N ASN A 70 9.33 -2.49 18.70
CA ASN A 70 9.17 -2.59 17.25
C ASN A 70 9.39 -1.19 16.67
N SER A 71 10.35 -1.05 15.76
CA SER A 71 10.69 0.25 15.15
C SER A 71 10.96 0.06 13.67
N PRO A 72 9.92 -0.24 12.86
CA PRO A 72 10.09 -0.26 11.43
C PRO A 72 10.33 1.18 10.94
N TYR A 73 11.38 1.34 10.17
CA TYR A 73 11.69 2.54 9.41
C TYR A 73 11.38 2.29 7.95
N TYR A 74 10.80 3.28 7.29
CA TYR A 74 10.46 3.23 5.88
C TYR A 74 11.22 4.34 5.17
N ILE A 75 11.88 3.98 4.08
CA ILE A 75 12.58 4.88 3.17
C ILE A 75 11.88 4.78 1.82
N GLY A 76 11.16 5.83 1.44
CA GLY A 76 10.46 5.93 0.16
C GLY A 76 11.22 6.82 -0.81
N ALA A 77 11.14 6.51 -2.10
CA ALA A 77 11.48 7.45 -3.16
C ALA A 77 10.63 7.20 -4.40
N GLY A 78 10.43 8.24 -5.20
CA GLY A 78 9.69 8.09 -6.45
C GLY A 78 9.95 9.21 -7.44
N VAL A 79 9.54 8.95 -8.67
CA VAL A 79 9.66 9.84 -9.81
C VAL A 79 8.33 9.83 -10.55
N LYS A 80 7.80 11.00 -10.87
CA LYS A 80 6.65 11.15 -11.76
C LYS A 80 6.98 12.11 -12.88
N GLY A 81 6.37 11.93 -14.04
CA GLY A 81 6.59 12.80 -15.18
C GLY A 81 5.65 12.53 -16.34
N SER A 82 5.94 13.15 -17.48
CA SER A 82 5.23 12.94 -18.74
C SER A 82 6.14 12.30 -19.79
N LEU A 83 5.62 11.33 -20.53
CA LEU A 83 6.25 10.75 -21.73
C LEU A 83 5.83 11.53 -22.98
N LEU A 84 4.56 11.91 -23.02
CA LEU A 84 3.91 12.74 -24.03
C LEU A 84 2.97 13.73 -23.32
N SER A 85 2.38 14.69 -24.03
CA SER A 85 1.44 15.67 -23.45
C SER A 85 0.21 15.04 -22.78
N ASP A 86 -0.12 13.82 -23.15
CA ASP A 86 -1.28 13.05 -22.69
C ASP A 86 -0.92 11.77 -21.94
N ILE A 87 0.36 11.39 -21.86
CA ILE A 87 0.81 10.17 -21.17
C ILE A 87 1.73 10.54 -20.02
N TYR A 88 1.28 10.21 -18.81
CA TYR A 88 1.97 10.46 -17.56
C TYR A 88 2.40 9.14 -16.94
N TYR A 89 3.49 9.16 -16.19
CA TYR A 89 3.97 7.98 -15.47
C TYR A 89 4.34 8.33 -14.04
N THR A 90 4.25 7.33 -13.16
CA THR A 90 4.81 7.37 -11.81
C THR A 90 5.55 6.07 -11.53
N VAL A 91 6.77 6.17 -11.03
CA VAL A 91 7.54 5.06 -10.47
C VAL A 91 7.79 5.39 -9.00
N ARG A 92 7.52 4.46 -8.10
CA ARG A 92 7.83 4.63 -6.67
C ARG A 92 8.34 3.34 -6.05
N GLY A 93 9.23 3.49 -5.08
CA GLY A 93 9.76 2.42 -4.26
C GLY A 93 9.68 2.81 -2.79
N ASN A 94 9.45 1.81 -1.93
CA ASN A 94 9.55 1.94 -0.48
C ASN A 94 10.37 0.77 0.03
N PHE A 95 11.30 1.05 0.92
CA PHE A 95 12.10 0.06 1.62
C PHE A 95 11.78 0.15 3.12
N LYS A 96 11.43 -0.98 3.72
CA LYS A 96 11.12 -1.14 5.13
C LYS A 96 12.30 -1.85 5.78
N THR A 97 12.84 -1.26 6.85
CA THR A 97 13.90 -1.86 7.66
C THR A 97 13.68 -1.65 9.15
N GLY A 98 14.51 -2.24 10.00
CA GLY A 98 14.38 -2.18 11.45
C GLY A 98 14.54 -3.55 12.07
N VAL A 99 13.94 -3.74 13.23
CA VAL A 99 13.89 -5.04 13.92
C VAL A 99 12.46 -5.33 14.31
N SER A 100 12.03 -6.57 14.15
CA SER A 100 10.75 -7.06 14.66
C SER A 100 11.01 -8.17 15.67
N PRO A 101 10.31 -8.18 16.81
CA PRO A 101 10.29 -9.38 17.63
C PRO A 101 9.55 -10.50 16.91
N TYR A 102 9.91 -11.73 17.26
CA TYR A 102 9.15 -12.94 16.95
C TYR A 102 9.30 -13.93 18.11
N THR A 103 8.37 -14.87 18.20
CA THR A 103 8.46 -15.97 19.17
C THR A 103 8.67 -17.25 18.39
N LYS A 104 9.55 -18.13 18.83
CA LYS A 104 9.69 -19.43 18.16
C LYS A 104 8.59 -20.37 18.65
N THR A 105 7.95 -21.12 17.75
CA THR A 105 6.84 -22.02 18.10
C THR A 105 7.28 -23.00 19.19
N GLY A 106 6.56 -22.98 20.32
CA GLY A 106 6.85 -23.84 21.47
C GLY A 106 7.90 -23.30 22.43
N GLU A 107 8.42 -22.08 22.22
CA GLU A 107 9.32 -21.39 23.13
C GLU A 107 8.62 -20.17 23.77
N GLU A 108 8.99 -19.83 25.02
CA GLU A 108 8.50 -18.62 25.70
C GLU A 108 9.41 -17.40 25.48
N THR A 109 10.54 -17.61 24.79
CA THR A 109 11.55 -16.56 24.58
C THR A 109 11.19 -15.75 23.35
N VAL A 110 11.18 -14.43 23.51
CA VAL A 110 11.07 -13.49 22.38
C VAL A 110 12.45 -13.25 21.79
N GLU A 111 12.60 -13.56 20.51
CA GLU A 111 13.77 -13.25 19.71
C GLU A 111 13.53 -12.02 18.83
N SER A 112 14.51 -11.61 18.04
CA SER A 112 14.40 -10.45 17.14
C SER A 112 15.06 -10.73 15.81
N ALA A 113 14.34 -10.44 14.73
CA ALA A 113 14.81 -10.57 13.36
C ALA A 113 14.95 -9.19 12.70
N LEU A 114 15.91 -9.06 11.79
CA LEU A 114 16.13 -7.82 11.04
C LEU A 114 15.07 -7.71 9.93
N ILE A 115 14.39 -6.58 9.82
CA ILE A 115 13.44 -6.37 8.72
C ILE A 115 14.19 -5.89 7.48
N LEU A 116 14.02 -6.57 6.36
CA LEU A 116 14.54 -6.18 5.04
C LEU A 116 13.46 -6.43 3.98
N ALA A 117 12.54 -5.48 3.86
CA ALA A 117 11.38 -5.64 3.00
C ALA A 117 11.22 -4.45 2.05
N GLY A 118 10.58 -4.67 0.90
CA GLY A 118 10.45 -3.62 -0.12
C GLY A 118 9.14 -3.70 -0.89
N MET A 119 8.73 -2.56 -1.44
CA MET A 119 7.61 -2.43 -2.36
C MET A 119 8.02 -1.52 -3.51
N GLY A 120 7.66 -1.91 -4.73
CA GLY A 120 7.76 -1.09 -5.92
C GLY A 120 6.38 -0.92 -6.57
N ALA A 121 6.11 0.24 -7.16
CA ALA A 121 4.93 0.44 -7.97
C ALA A 121 5.22 1.32 -9.18
N PHE A 122 4.54 1.03 -10.26
CA PHE A 122 4.60 1.73 -11.53
C PHE A 122 3.17 2.04 -11.98
N SER A 123 2.92 3.28 -12.40
CA SER A 123 1.69 3.66 -13.08
C SER A 123 1.96 4.37 -14.40
N ILE A 124 1.08 4.13 -15.37
CA ILE A 124 0.94 4.94 -16.58
C ILE A 124 -0.50 5.42 -16.65
N ASP A 125 -0.69 6.72 -16.84
CA ASP A 125 -1.97 7.36 -17.02
C ASP A 125 -2.02 8.00 -18.42
N TRP A 126 -3.03 7.65 -19.21
CA TRP A 126 -3.24 8.18 -20.55
C TRP A 126 -4.57 8.94 -20.62
N TYR A 127 -4.49 10.26 -20.85
CA TYR A 127 -5.63 11.15 -21.02
C TYR A 127 -5.87 11.43 -22.51
N MET A 128 -6.66 10.58 -23.14
CA MET A 128 -6.84 10.56 -24.59
C MET A 128 -7.43 11.87 -25.11
N ASN A 129 -6.60 12.69 -25.77
CA ASN A 129 -7.03 13.88 -26.48
C ASN A 129 -7.21 13.56 -27.97
N ILE A 130 -8.32 12.88 -28.29
CA ILE A 130 -8.61 12.46 -29.67
C ILE A 130 -9.34 13.60 -30.40
N ASP A 131 -8.82 14.03 -31.54
CA ASP A 131 -9.29 15.17 -32.38
C ASP A 131 -10.71 15.04 -32.96
N LYS A 132 -11.49 14.03 -32.57
CA LYS A 132 -12.90 13.92 -32.97
C LYS A 132 -13.78 14.56 -31.92
N ASP A 133 -14.55 15.57 -32.31
CA ASP A 133 -15.45 16.34 -31.43
C ASP A 133 -16.26 15.47 -30.47
N ILE A 134 -16.80 14.35 -30.96
CA ILE A 134 -17.59 13.39 -30.16
C ILE A 134 -16.75 12.73 -29.06
N ILE A 135 -15.53 12.32 -29.37
CA ILE A 135 -14.66 11.60 -28.41
C ILE A 135 -14.09 12.58 -27.39
N ARG A 136 -13.83 13.83 -27.78
CA ARG A 136 -13.41 14.89 -26.87
C ARG A 136 -14.45 15.17 -25.78
N MET A 137 -15.74 15.00 -26.09
CA MET A 137 -16.80 15.13 -25.08
C MET A 137 -16.77 14.02 -24.03
N LEU A 138 -16.27 12.83 -24.35
CA LEU A 138 -16.20 11.69 -23.43
C LEU A 138 -15.03 11.76 -22.45
N THR A 139 -14.06 12.65 -22.69
CA THR A 139 -12.79 12.77 -21.93
C THR A 139 -12.24 11.43 -21.45
N PRO A 140 -11.96 10.48 -22.37
CA PRO A 140 -11.56 9.14 -21.96
C PRO A 140 -10.19 9.18 -21.28
N SER A 141 -10.05 8.39 -20.22
CA SER A 141 -8.76 8.15 -19.58
C SER A 141 -8.56 6.67 -19.30
N MET A 142 -7.30 6.25 -19.34
CA MET A 142 -6.88 4.90 -18.98
C MET A 142 -5.72 4.99 -18.00
N SER A 143 -5.67 4.09 -17.04
CA SER A 143 -4.56 3.96 -16.09
C SER A 143 -4.18 2.48 -15.97
N LEU A 144 -2.88 2.20 -16.08
CA LEU A 144 -2.31 0.89 -15.79
C LEU A 144 -1.41 1.04 -14.56
N ASN A 145 -1.69 0.27 -13.52
CA ASN A 145 -0.97 0.28 -12.25
C ASN A 145 -0.43 -1.12 -11.98
N ILE A 146 0.87 -1.23 -11.80
CA ILE A 146 1.55 -2.48 -11.44
C ILE A 146 2.24 -2.22 -10.11
N GLY A 147 2.01 -3.07 -9.12
CA GLY A 147 2.71 -2.98 -7.84
C GLY A 147 3.18 -4.35 -7.39
N ILE A 148 4.33 -4.37 -6.73
CA ILE A 148 4.94 -5.56 -6.17
C ILE A 148 5.42 -5.24 -4.76
N SER A 149 5.15 -6.15 -3.83
CA SER A 149 5.60 -6.08 -2.43
C SER A 149 6.24 -7.39 -2.05
N SER A 150 7.35 -7.32 -1.33
CA SER A 150 8.05 -8.51 -0.85
C SER A 150 7.16 -9.27 0.15
N GLY A 151 7.22 -10.59 0.05
CA GLY A 151 6.67 -11.51 1.03
C GLY A 151 7.78 -12.25 1.75
N ASP A 152 7.38 -13.13 2.65
CA ASP A 152 8.27 -14.01 3.40
C ASP A 152 7.66 -15.41 3.40
N SER A 153 8.42 -16.39 2.94
CA SER A 153 7.96 -17.79 2.87
C SER A 153 8.04 -18.53 4.19
N ASP A 154 8.79 -17.98 5.13
CA ASP A 154 9.12 -18.63 6.39
C ASP A 154 8.21 -18.11 7.52
N LEU A 155 7.27 -17.22 7.17
CA LEU A 155 6.23 -16.69 8.06
C LEU A 155 4.89 -17.37 7.84
N ASP A 156 4.31 -17.84 8.94
CA ASP A 156 2.98 -18.45 9.00
C ASP A 156 1.86 -17.46 9.34
N ASP A 157 2.21 -16.29 9.91
CA ASP A 157 1.27 -15.21 10.25
C ASP A 157 1.79 -13.83 9.79
N VAL A 158 0.85 -12.95 9.44
CA VAL A 158 1.03 -11.54 9.09
C VAL A 158 1.37 -10.69 10.31
N GLN A 159 0.91 -11.11 11.49
CA GLN A 159 1.04 -10.29 12.70
C GLN A 159 2.52 -10.15 13.11
N LEU A 160 2.97 -8.90 13.29
CA LEU A 160 4.31 -8.61 13.81
C LEU A 160 4.42 -9.18 15.24
N GLY A 161 5.40 -10.06 15.48
CA GLY A 161 5.45 -10.90 16.68
C GLY A 161 4.97 -12.34 16.45
N SER A 162 4.81 -12.75 15.19
CA SER A 162 4.35 -14.09 14.80
C SER A 162 5.19 -15.20 15.41
N ASN A 163 4.56 -16.36 15.51
CA ASN A 163 5.29 -17.60 15.73
C ASN A 163 6.00 -17.99 14.44
N SER A 164 7.25 -18.44 14.55
CA SER A 164 7.94 -19.15 13.47
C SER A 164 8.45 -20.47 14.03
N ASP A 165 8.36 -21.53 13.24
CA ASP A 165 8.93 -22.83 13.62
C ASP A 165 10.46 -22.80 13.62
N GLU A 166 11.07 -21.83 12.92
CA GLU A 166 12.51 -21.68 12.78
C GLU A 166 13.02 -20.34 13.34
N ALA A 167 14.34 -20.26 13.57
CA ALA A 167 14.97 -19.00 13.93
C ALA A 167 15.07 -18.12 12.68
N LEU A 168 14.49 -16.93 12.75
CA LEU A 168 14.48 -15.99 11.63
C LEU A 168 15.69 -15.05 11.71
N GLU A 169 16.59 -15.15 10.74
CA GLU A 169 17.68 -14.17 10.60
C GLU A 169 17.13 -12.81 10.12
N SER A 170 16.11 -12.84 9.25
CA SER A 170 15.49 -11.63 8.70
C SER A 170 14.02 -11.85 8.33
N ILE A 171 13.24 -10.77 8.37
CA ILE A 171 11.85 -10.72 7.90
C ILE A 171 11.77 -9.89 6.63
N SER A 172 11.28 -10.51 5.55
CA SER A 172 11.16 -9.91 4.22
C SER A 172 9.72 -9.45 3.89
N LEU A 173 8.78 -9.54 4.83
CA LEU A 173 7.39 -9.12 4.62
C LEU A 173 7.23 -7.59 4.68
N TYR A 174 6.94 -6.99 3.53
CA TYR A 174 6.63 -5.56 3.47
C TYR A 174 5.22 -5.32 3.96
N SER A 175 4.99 -4.31 4.80
CA SER A 175 3.66 -3.88 5.23
C SER A 175 3.54 -2.36 5.19
N PRO A 176 2.53 -1.78 4.53
CA PRO A 176 2.33 -0.33 4.55
C PRO A 176 1.79 0.14 5.90
N MET A 177 2.03 1.41 6.26
CA MET A 177 1.56 2.01 7.51
C MET A 177 0.10 2.52 7.49
N GLY A 178 -0.61 2.42 6.36
CA GLY A 178 -2.00 2.90 6.27
C GLY A 178 -2.59 2.91 4.88
N ALA A 179 -2.01 2.16 3.94
CA ALA A 179 -2.56 2.09 2.59
C ALA A 179 -3.68 1.05 2.54
N SER A 180 -4.85 1.46 2.07
CA SER A 180 -5.85 0.52 1.57
C SER A 180 -5.26 -0.28 0.41
N GLY A 181 -5.77 -1.50 0.22
CA GLY A 181 -5.34 -2.36 -0.87
C GLY A 181 -5.59 -1.77 -2.26
N PRO A 182 -5.04 -2.40 -3.31
CA PRO A 182 -5.25 -1.94 -4.68
C PRO A 182 -6.68 -2.19 -5.19
N GLY A 183 -7.45 -3.10 -4.58
CA GLY A 183 -8.83 -3.43 -4.94
C GLY A 183 -9.89 -2.67 -4.15
N VAL A 184 -11.11 -2.63 -4.69
CA VAL A 184 -12.30 -2.07 -4.04
C VAL A 184 -12.99 -3.13 -3.18
N VAL A 185 -13.07 -4.37 -3.68
CA VAL A 185 -13.65 -5.52 -2.97
C VAL A 185 -12.56 -6.25 -2.20
N TYR A 186 -11.53 -6.70 -2.92
CA TYR A 186 -10.36 -7.34 -2.36
C TYR A 186 -9.32 -6.29 -1.96
N SER A 187 -9.63 -5.56 -0.88
CA SER A 187 -8.76 -4.53 -0.29
C SER A 187 -7.64 -5.14 0.56
N THR A 188 -6.93 -6.12 0.01
CA THR A 188 -5.79 -6.75 0.69
C THR A 188 -4.65 -5.75 0.84
N SER A 189 -3.98 -5.75 1.99
CA SER A 189 -2.82 -4.87 2.17
C SER A 189 -1.70 -5.26 1.19
N ASN A 190 -0.83 -4.30 0.85
CA ASN A 190 0.30 -4.53 -0.06
C ASN A 190 1.41 -5.35 0.64
N GLN A 191 1.12 -6.59 1.01
CA GLN A 191 2.00 -7.53 1.69
C GLN A 191 2.04 -8.84 0.92
N ASN A 192 3.23 -9.31 0.53
CA ASN A 192 3.38 -10.49 -0.32
C ASN A 192 2.45 -10.44 -1.55
N LEU A 193 2.43 -9.30 -2.23
CA LEU A 193 1.43 -9.01 -3.27
C LEU A 193 2.08 -8.42 -4.52
N LEU A 194 1.83 -9.06 -5.64
CA LEU A 194 1.92 -8.52 -6.99
C LEU A 194 0.50 -8.23 -7.46
N TYR A 195 0.26 -7.02 -7.98
CA TYR A 195 -1.00 -6.69 -8.62
C TYR A 195 -0.79 -6.01 -9.96
N ILE A 196 -1.73 -6.24 -10.87
CA ILE A 196 -1.86 -5.53 -12.15
C ILE A 196 -3.28 -5.00 -12.23
N LYS A 197 -3.42 -3.68 -12.22
CA LYS A 197 -4.70 -2.99 -12.18
C LYS A 197 -4.85 -2.09 -13.40
N TYR A 198 -5.91 -2.32 -14.15
CA TYR A 198 -6.35 -1.48 -15.25
C TYR A 198 -7.58 -0.68 -14.82
N VAL A 199 -7.58 0.61 -15.13
CA VAL A 199 -8.71 1.50 -14.90
C VAL A 199 -9.02 2.23 -16.20
N GLY A 200 -10.25 2.13 -16.68
CA GLY A 200 -10.76 2.94 -17.78
C GLY A 200 -11.87 3.84 -17.28
N SER A 201 -11.88 5.11 -17.68
CA SER A 201 -12.96 6.03 -17.35
C SER A 201 -13.40 6.85 -18.56
N VAL A 202 -14.70 7.14 -18.60
CA VAL A 202 -15.34 8.01 -19.59
C VAL A 202 -16.34 8.91 -18.88
N ALA A 203 -16.47 10.15 -19.34
CA ALA A 203 -17.48 11.11 -18.89
C ALA A 203 -18.42 11.43 -20.06
N PRO A 204 -19.45 10.61 -20.32
CA PRO A 204 -20.36 10.84 -21.44
C PRO A 204 -21.12 12.17 -21.35
N PHE A 205 -21.28 12.70 -20.13
CA PHE A 205 -21.89 14.00 -19.88
C PHE A 205 -21.03 14.77 -18.87
N LYS A 206 -21.13 16.10 -18.86
CA LYS A 206 -20.44 16.93 -17.85
C LYS A 206 -20.81 16.58 -16.40
N THR A 207 -21.98 15.98 -16.21
CA THR A 207 -22.53 15.60 -14.91
C THR A 207 -22.38 14.12 -14.60
N LEU A 208 -21.88 13.28 -15.52
CA LEU A 208 -21.78 11.84 -15.32
C LEU A 208 -20.40 11.34 -15.74
N GLN A 209 -19.70 10.72 -14.80
CA GLN A 209 -18.48 9.96 -15.04
C GLN A 209 -18.73 8.49 -14.72
N VAL A 210 -18.24 7.60 -15.57
CA VAL A 210 -18.27 6.15 -15.37
C VAL A 210 -16.83 5.65 -15.41
N GLN A 211 -16.52 4.72 -14.53
CA GLN A 211 -15.21 4.09 -14.42
C GLN A 211 -15.40 2.57 -14.31
N LEU A 212 -14.57 1.85 -15.06
CA LEU A 212 -14.40 0.41 -15.00
C LEU A 212 -12.99 0.13 -14.49
N GLU A 213 -12.88 -0.76 -13.54
CA GLU A 213 -11.65 -1.22 -12.94
C GLU A 213 -11.56 -2.75 -13.07
N SER A 214 -10.38 -3.25 -13.39
CA SER A 214 -10.05 -4.67 -13.35
C SER A 214 -8.68 -4.85 -12.71
N ALA A 215 -8.56 -5.78 -11.78
CA ALA A 215 -7.31 -6.04 -11.08
C ALA A 215 -7.03 -7.54 -10.98
N LEU A 216 -5.79 -7.92 -11.27
CA LEU A 216 -5.25 -9.25 -11.06
C LEU A 216 -4.37 -9.22 -9.81
N PHE A 217 -4.51 -10.22 -8.95
CA PHE A 217 -3.75 -10.32 -7.70
C PHE A 217 -2.98 -11.63 -7.65
N MET A 218 -1.71 -11.55 -7.26
CA MET A 218 -0.82 -12.69 -7.11
C MET A 218 0.04 -12.52 -5.85
N ARG A 219 0.43 -13.63 -5.22
CA ARG A 219 1.51 -13.65 -4.23
C ARG A 219 2.86 -13.53 -4.93
N THR A 220 3.80 -12.84 -4.28
CA THR A 220 5.18 -12.77 -4.79
C THR A 220 5.97 -14.01 -4.40
N VAL A 221 5.68 -14.59 -3.23
CA VAL A 221 6.24 -15.85 -2.73
C VAL A 221 5.14 -16.70 -2.08
N SER A 222 5.38 -17.99 -1.91
CA SER A 222 4.60 -18.80 -0.96
C SER A 222 4.73 -18.18 0.44
N GLY A 223 3.69 -18.24 1.26
CA GLY A 223 3.67 -17.62 2.59
C GLY A 223 2.47 -16.70 2.79
N VAL A 224 2.43 -16.04 3.93
CA VAL A 224 1.30 -15.19 4.31
C VAL A 224 1.09 -14.00 3.37
N SER A 225 -0.18 -13.66 3.17
CA SER A 225 -0.61 -12.42 2.53
C SER A 225 -1.45 -11.62 3.50
N GLY A 226 -1.40 -10.29 3.40
CA GLY A 226 -1.96 -9.38 4.39
C GLY A 226 -3.49 -9.28 4.49
N ASN A 227 -4.22 -10.32 4.09
CA ASN A 227 -5.64 -10.48 4.29
C ASN A 227 -5.91 -11.92 4.78
N SER A 228 -6.59 -12.05 5.92
CA SER A 228 -6.98 -13.33 6.53
C SER A 228 -8.01 -14.11 5.71
N ASP A 229 -8.76 -13.43 4.83
CA ASP A 229 -9.92 -14.02 4.14
C ASP A 229 -9.52 -14.86 2.91
N VAL A 230 -8.26 -14.77 2.46
CA VAL A 230 -7.68 -15.64 1.44
C VAL A 230 -6.45 -16.30 2.06
N MET A 231 -6.66 -17.50 2.59
CA MET A 231 -5.79 -18.20 3.54
C MET A 231 -4.35 -18.36 3.04
N SER A 232 -3.39 -18.17 3.93
CA SER A 232 -1.94 -18.29 3.72
C SER A 232 -1.47 -19.72 3.40
N ASP A 233 -2.24 -20.75 3.76
CA ASP A 233 -1.89 -22.16 3.66
C ASP A 233 -2.18 -22.79 2.28
N ALA A 234 -2.90 -22.07 1.42
CA ALA A 234 -3.32 -22.61 0.14
C ALA A 234 -2.19 -22.58 -0.92
N THR A 235 -2.10 -23.67 -1.69
CA THR A 235 -1.05 -23.89 -2.69
C THR A 235 -1.35 -23.11 -3.98
N GLY A 236 -1.00 -21.83 -4.03
CA GLY A 236 -1.17 -21.04 -5.25
C GLY A 236 -0.69 -19.60 -5.11
N ASN A 237 -0.04 -19.09 -6.14
CA ASN A 237 0.35 -17.69 -6.19
C ASN A 237 -0.73 -16.81 -6.82
N TYR A 238 -1.54 -17.31 -7.75
CA TYR A 238 -2.62 -16.51 -8.31
C TYR A 238 -3.80 -16.45 -7.33
N LEU A 239 -4.05 -15.28 -6.75
CA LEU A 239 -5.06 -15.07 -5.72
C LEU A 239 -6.46 -14.92 -6.32
N GLY A 240 -6.58 -14.20 -7.44
CA GLY A 240 -7.87 -13.96 -8.08
C GLY A 240 -7.90 -12.71 -8.95
N THR A 241 -9.09 -12.42 -9.46
CA THR A 241 -9.38 -11.22 -10.27
C THR A 241 -10.50 -10.43 -9.63
N GLU A 242 -10.41 -9.11 -9.63
CA GLU A 242 -11.51 -8.21 -9.31
C GLU A 242 -11.96 -7.45 -10.55
N VAL A 243 -13.27 -7.26 -10.69
CA VAL A 243 -13.86 -6.31 -11.63
C VAL A 243 -14.81 -5.41 -10.86
N SER A 244 -14.60 -4.10 -11.00
CA SER A 244 -15.32 -3.07 -10.27
C SER A 244 -15.80 -1.97 -11.22
N VAL A 245 -16.98 -1.43 -10.95
CA VAL A 245 -17.59 -0.33 -11.71
C VAL A 245 -17.98 0.76 -10.74
N SER A 246 -17.71 2.01 -11.11
CA SER A 246 -18.24 3.18 -10.41
C SER A 246 -18.84 4.19 -11.37
N ALA A 247 -19.86 4.90 -10.88
CA ALA A 247 -20.53 5.97 -11.57
C ALA A 247 -20.68 7.15 -10.61
N ASN A 248 -20.19 8.31 -11.03
CA ASN A 248 -20.28 9.57 -10.30
C ASN A 248 -21.23 10.51 -11.05
N TYR A 249 -22.35 10.82 -10.44
CA TYR A 249 -23.35 11.75 -10.97
C TYR A 249 -23.37 13.05 -10.15
N ARG A 250 -23.08 14.17 -10.80
CA ARG A 250 -23.00 15.51 -10.22
C ARG A 250 -23.95 16.44 -10.97
N PRO A 251 -25.26 16.46 -10.65
CA PRO A 251 -26.23 17.31 -11.33
C PRO A 251 -26.03 18.81 -11.04
N PHE A 252 -25.48 19.13 -9.87
CA PHE A 252 -25.19 20.48 -9.40
C PHE A 252 -23.75 20.54 -8.89
N SER A 253 -23.17 21.74 -8.73
CA SER A 253 -21.77 21.87 -8.30
C SER A 253 -21.52 21.41 -6.87
N ASP A 254 -22.54 21.47 -6.02
CA ASP A 254 -22.55 21.11 -4.60
C ASP A 254 -23.00 19.65 -4.37
N LEU A 255 -23.97 19.15 -5.13
CA LEU A 255 -24.48 17.78 -4.98
C LEU A 255 -23.74 16.76 -5.85
N GLY A 256 -23.08 15.79 -5.22
CA GLY A 256 -22.50 14.62 -5.89
C GLY A 256 -23.04 13.31 -5.33
N ILE A 257 -23.47 12.42 -6.22
CA ILE A 257 -23.90 11.06 -5.92
C ILE A 257 -22.88 10.11 -6.56
N SER A 258 -22.32 9.19 -5.77
CA SER A 258 -21.43 8.14 -6.25
C SER A 258 -22.04 6.77 -5.97
N VAL A 259 -22.06 5.91 -6.98
CA VAL A 259 -22.39 4.49 -6.83
C VAL A 259 -21.19 3.70 -7.31
N SER A 260 -20.72 2.78 -6.50
CA SER A 260 -19.64 1.87 -6.89
C SER A 260 -19.92 0.46 -6.42
N GLY A 261 -19.52 -0.52 -7.19
CA GLY A 261 -19.58 -1.91 -6.76
C GLY A 261 -18.61 -2.76 -7.54
N GLY A 262 -18.40 -3.97 -7.08
CA GLY A 262 -17.45 -4.87 -7.71
C GLY A 262 -17.64 -6.29 -7.25
N MET A 263 -16.93 -7.18 -7.95
CA MET A 263 -16.89 -8.59 -7.65
C MET A 263 -15.44 -9.07 -7.69
N PHE A 264 -15.02 -9.76 -6.63
CA PHE A 264 -13.76 -10.50 -6.60
C PHE A 264 -14.04 -11.99 -6.80
N ILE A 265 -13.30 -12.58 -7.75
CA ILE A 265 -13.34 -14.00 -8.08
C ILE A 265 -12.02 -14.61 -7.62
N PRO A 266 -11.98 -15.27 -6.45
CA PRO A 266 -10.80 -15.97 -5.98
C PRO A 266 -10.43 -17.11 -6.92
N ASN A 267 -9.14 -17.44 -6.99
CA ASN A 267 -8.70 -18.69 -7.60
C ASN A 267 -9.03 -19.86 -6.66
N LYS A 268 -9.64 -20.92 -7.20
CA LYS A 268 -9.93 -22.16 -6.45
C LYS A 268 -8.69 -22.78 -5.79
N ASP A 269 -7.49 -22.56 -6.35
CA ASP A 269 -6.26 -23.14 -5.81
C ASP A 269 -5.80 -22.44 -4.52
N VAL A 270 -6.35 -21.25 -4.24
CA VAL A 270 -6.12 -20.50 -2.99
C VAL A 270 -7.30 -20.58 -2.02
N MET A 271 -8.24 -21.50 -2.26
CA MET A 271 -9.46 -21.69 -1.47
C MET A 271 -9.54 -23.09 -0.87
N THR A 272 -10.20 -23.18 0.29
CA THR A 272 -10.54 -24.42 0.98
C THR A 272 -12.02 -24.77 0.84
N SER A 273 -12.39 -26.01 1.22
CA SER A 273 -13.78 -26.46 1.20
C SER A 273 -14.60 -25.73 2.27
N GLY A 274 -15.20 -24.61 1.91
CA GLY A 274 -15.96 -23.75 2.83
C GLY A 274 -15.87 -22.27 2.48
N ASP A 275 -14.83 -21.89 1.74
CA ASP A 275 -14.61 -20.51 1.37
C ASP A 275 -15.62 -20.01 0.31
N PRO A 276 -15.99 -18.73 0.36
CA PRO A 276 -16.88 -18.15 -0.63
C PRO A 276 -16.22 -18.15 -2.02
N THR A 277 -16.93 -18.64 -3.03
CA THR A 277 -16.46 -18.67 -4.43
C THR A 277 -16.43 -17.30 -5.11
N GLY A 278 -16.84 -16.26 -4.40
CA GLY A 278 -16.78 -14.87 -4.83
C GLY A 278 -17.19 -13.91 -3.72
N MET A 279 -16.70 -12.69 -3.80
CA MET A 279 -17.09 -11.58 -2.94
C MET A 279 -17.75 -10.50 -3.79
N LEU A 280 -18.83 -9.91 -3.28
CA LEU A 280 -19.57 -8.83 -3.94
C LEU A 280 -19.66 -7.65 -2.98
N THR A 281 -19.48 -6.44 -3.50
CA THR A 281 -19.69 -5.24 -2.69
C THR A 281 -20.36 -4.15 -3.52
N ALA A 282 -21.18 -3.34 -2.86
CA ALA A 282 -21.81 -2.17 -3.43
C ALA A 282 -21.85 -1.05 -2.38
N TYR A 283 -21.56 0.17 -2.83
CA TYR A 283 -21.52 1.38 -2.03
C TYR A 283 -22.31 2.48 -2.74
N VAL A 284 -22.99 3.29 -1.94
CA VAL A 284 -23.60 4.54 -2.37
C VAL A 284 -23.07 5.63 -1.45
N SER A 285 -22.55 6.70 -2.04
CA SER A 285 -22.04 7.86 -1.32
C SER A 285 -22.75 9.13 -1.80
N LEU A 286 -23.02 10.01 -0.85
CA LEU A 286 -23.59 11.33 -1.09
C LEU A 286 -22.60 12.38 -0.58
N SER A 287 -22.34 13.39 -1.40
CA SER A 287 -21.52 14.55 -1.07
C SER A 287 -22.32 15.82 -1.31
N LEU A 288 -22.20 16.77 -0.38
CA LEU A 288 -22.84 18.09 -0.36
C LEU A 288 -21.78 19.19 -0.21
#